data_AF-A0A1E5NID2-F1
#
_entry.id   AF-A0A1E5NID2-F1
#
_cell.length_a   1.000
_cell.length_b   1.000
_cell.length_c   1.000
_cell.angle_alpha   90.00
_cell.angle_beta   90.00
_cell.angle_gamma   90.00
#
_symmetry.space_group_name_H-M   'P 1'
#
loop_
_entity.id
_entity.type
_entity.pdbx_description
1 polymer ?
#
loop_
_entity_poly.entity_id
_entity_poly.type
_entity_poly.pdbx_seq_one_letter_code
_entity_poly.pdbx_strand_id
1 'polypeptide(L)'
;MEQVRQSFAVGGLSEGTSLFEKTIDERKLLHGNNAVLNWMISCCKVKTDGRDNYLPVKPDRRRSYKRIDGVVASIMALHRVIKNHFEDTKSIYETEGVFIL
;
A
#
# COMPACT_ATOMS: atom_id res chain seq x y z
N MET A 1 4.30 20.08 13.15
CA MET A 1 4.48 18.84 12.37
C MET A 1 4.08 17.70 13.27
N GLU A 2 2.93 17.08 13.00
CA GLU A 2 2.44 15.97 13.81
C GLU A 2 3.33 14.74 13.56
N GLN A 3 3.77 14.06 14.63
CA GLN A 3 4.61 12.88 14.48
C GLN A 3 3.79 11.71 13.95
N VAL A 4 4.11 11.25 12.75
CA VAL A 4 3.48 10.05 12.20
C VAL A 4 4.41 8.86 12.35
N ARG A 5 3.95 7.88 13.13
CA ARG A 5 4.67 6.62 13.34
C ARG A 5 4.77 5.84 12.03
N GLN A 6 5.97 5.74 11.48
CA GLN A 6 6.27 4.81 10.38
C GLN A 6 6.67 3.46 10.95
N SER A 7 5.75 2.50 10.97
CA SER A 7 6.05 1.13 11.42
C SER A 7 5.46 0.09 10.49
N PHE A 8 6.24 -0.96 10.20
CA PHE A 8 5.77 -2.15 9.48
C PHE A 8 5.00 -3.13 10.39
N ALA A 9 4.58 -2.70 11.57
CA ALA A 9 3.83 -3.51 12.52
C ALA A 9 2.33 -3.51 12.21
N VAL A 10 1.60 -4.45 12.80
CA VAL A 10 0.14 -4.65 12.67
C VAL A 10 -0.64 -3.33 12.62
N GLY A 11 -0.44 -2.46 13.62
CA GLY A 11 -1.19 -1.21 13.75
C GLY A 11 -0.87 -0.14 12.70
N GLY A 12 0.19 -0.31 11.90
CA GLY A 12 0.59 0.66 10.86
C GLY A 12 0.27 0.22 9.43
N LEU A 13 -0.25 -0.99 9.23
CA LEU A 13 -0.47 -1.55 7.88
C LEU A 13 -1.79 -2.30 7.72
N SER A 14 -2.43 -2.77 8.81
CA SER A 14 -3.60 -3.67 8.71
C SER A 14 -4.75 -3.06 7.91
N GLU A 15 -5.24 -1.89 8.32
CA GLU A 15 -6.36 -1.21 7.65
C GLU A 15 -6.06 -0.89 6.18
N GLY A 16 -4.83 -0.45 5.89
CA GLY A 16 -4.41 -0.18 4.51
C GLY A 16 -4.32 -1.45 3.66
N THR A 17 -3.94 -2.58 4.26
CA THR A 17 -3.85 -3.87 3.58
C THR A 17 -5.24 -4.39 3.22
N SER A 18 -6.16 -4.34 4.18
CA SER A 18 -7.55 -4.74 3.96
C SER A 18 -8.23 -3.86 2.89
N LEU A 19 -8.02 -2.54 2.94
CA LEU A 19 -8.55 -1.65 1.91
C LEU A 19 -7.93 -1.92 0.54
N PHE A 20 -6.61 -2.13 0.46
CA PHE A 20 -5.94 -2.44 -0.80
C PHE A 20 -6.48 -3.72 -1.44
N GLU A 21 -6.62 -4.79 -0.67
CA GLU A 21 -7.21 -6.06 -1.11
C GLU A 21 -8.64 -5.86 -1.62
N LYS A 22 -9.48 -5.14 -0.86
CA LYS A 22 -10.84 -4.80 -1.29
C LYS A 22 -10.88 -4.05 -2.62
N THR A 23 -9.97 -3.10 -2.86
CA THR A 23 -9.93 -2.37 -4.14
C THR A 23 -9.56 -3.27 -5.33
N ILE A 24 -8.78 -4.32 -5.10
CA ILE A 24 -8.44 -5.31 -6.13
C ILE A 24 -9.68 -6.18 -6.42
N ASP A 25 -10.32 -6.71 -5.39
CA ASP A 25 -11.52 -7.55 -5.52
C ASP A 25 -12.67 -6.82 -6.23
N GLU A 26 -12.87 -5.55 -5.88
CA GLU A 26 -13.89 -4.69 -6.49
C GLU A 26 -13.47 -4.14 -7.87
N ARG A 27 -12.26 -4.45 -8.35
CA ARG A 27 -11.68 -3.89 -9.59
C ARG A 27 -11.66 -2.36 -9.64
N LYS A 28 -11.44 -1.72 -8.49
CA LYS A 28 -11.37 -0.27 -8.32
C LYS A 28 -9.94 0.27 -8.21
N LEU A 29 -8.93 -0.60 -8.17
CA LEU A 29 -7.54 -0.19 -8.15
C LEU A 29 -7.12 0.41 -9.51
N LEU A 30 -6.99 1.73 -9.57
CA LEU A 30 -6.48 2.44 -10.74
C LEU A 30 -4.95 2.51 -10.69
N HIS A 31 -4.27 1.62 -11.42
CA HIS A 31 -2.81 1.56 -11.47
C HIS A 31 -2.21 1.59 -12.89
N GLY A 32 -3.04 1.92 -13.89
CA GLY A 32 -2.61 2.13 -15.27
C GLY A 32 -2.08 0.87 -15.97
N ASN A 33 -2.52 -0.33 -15.55
CA ASN A 33 -1.99 -1.60 -16.04
C ASN A 33 -0.45 -1.69 -15.98
N ASN A 34 0.17 -1.08 -14.96
CA ASN A 34 1.61 -1.11 -14.78
C ASN A 34 2.09 -2.57 -14.59
N ALA A 35 2.87 -3.08 -15.56
CA ALA A 35 3.31 -4.47 -15.59
C ALA A 35 4.14 -4.87 -14.34
N VAL A 36 4.95 -3.94 -13.81
CA VAL A 36 5.74 -4.17 -12.60
C VAL A 36 4.83 -4.30 -11.39
N LEU A 37 3.83 -3.41 -11.25
CA LEU A 37 2.89 -3.50 -10.13
C LEU A 37 2.02 -4.77 -10.23
N ASN A 38 1.58 -5.15 -11.42
CA ASN A 38 0.87 -6.43 -11.65
C ASN A 38 1.71 -7.62 -11.17
N TRP A 39 2.98 -7.66 -11.56
CA TRP A 39 3.90 -8.70 -11.11
C TRP A 39 4.10 -8.67 -9.59
N MET A 40 4.28 -7.49 -8.99
CA MET A 40 4.40 -7.35 -7.53
C MET A 40 3.14 -7.83 -6.79
N ILE A 41 1.94 -7.54 -7.31
CA ILE A 41 0.68 -8.03 -6.75
C ILE A 41 0.65 -9.56 -6.79
N SER A 42 1.01 -10.18 -7.91
CA SER A 42 1.11 -11.66 -8.02
C SER A 42 2.15 -12.30 -7.10
N CYS A 43 3.09 -11.51 -6.59
CA CYS A 43 4.10 -11.97 -5.63
C CYS A 43 3.68 -11.78 -4.18
N CYS A 44 2.65 -10.98 -3.91
CA CYS A 44 2.24 -10.60 -2.57
C CYS A 44 1.45 -11.73 -1.90
N LYS A 45 1.75 -11.96 -0.63
CA LYS A 45 0.97 -12.83 0.25
C LYS A 45 0.52 -12.01 1.45
N VAL A 46 -0.66 -12.29 1.97
CA VAL A 46 -1.17 -11.68 3.19
C VAL A 46 -1.13 -12.71 4.32
N LYS A 47 -0.67 -12.29 5.50
CA LYS A 47 -0.76 -13.07 6.74
C LYS A 47 -1.85 -12.47 7.61
N THR A 48 -2.68 -13.34 8.19
CA THR A 48 -3.62 -12.99 9.25
C THR A 48 -3.23 -13.64 10.57
N ASP A 49 -3.57 -13.00 11.68
CA ASP A 49 -3.42 -13.53 13.05
C ASP A 49 -4.74 -14.06 13.62
N GLY A 50 -5.83 -14.07 12.84
CA GLY A 50 -7.16 -14.49 13.28
C GLY A 50 -7.93 -13.45 14.09
N ARG A 51 -7.42 -12.22 14.19
CA ARG A 51 -8.07 -11.07 14.85
C ARG A 51 -8.29 -9.91 13.87
N ASP A 52 -8.60 -10.25 12.62
CA ASP A 52 -8.79 -9.32 11.49
C ASP A 52 -7.60 -8.38 11.24
N ASN A 53 -6.39 -8.81 11.61
CA ASN A 53 -5.18 -8.12 11.23
C ASN A 53 -4.60 -8.72 9.95
N TYR A 54 -4.40 -7.89 8.92
CA TYR A 54 -3.90 -8.33 7.61
C TYR A 54 -2.56 -7.66 7.32
N LEU A 55 -1.52 -8.46 7.07
CA LEU A 55 -0.18 -7.93 6.80
C LEU A 55 0.43 -8.49 5.52
N PRO A 56 0.98 -7.64 4.63
CA PRO A 56 1.71 -8.11 3.47
C PRO A 56 3.02 -8.76 3.92
N VAL A 57 3.29 -9.95 3.38
CA VAL A 57 4.48 -10.74 3.69
C VAL A 57 5.50 -10.54 2.58
N LYS A 58 6.63 -9.91 2.92
CA LYS A 58 7.77 -9.81 2.00
C LYS A 58 8.30 -11.22 1.70
N PRO A 59 8.47 -11.59 0.41
CA PRO A 59 9.11 -12.84 0.04
C PRO A 59 10.54 -12.92 0.59
N ASP A 60 10.98 -14.13 0.95
CA ASP A 60 12.38 -14.35 1.30
C ASP A 60 13.27 -14.05 0.08
N ARG A 61 14.05 -12.96 0.18
CA ARG A 61 14.93 -12.48 -0.88
C ARG A 61 16.11 -13.41 -1.16
N ARG A 62 16.45 -14.30 -0.22
CA ARG A 62 17.49 -15.33 -0.42
C ARG A 62 16.98 -16.50 -1.26
N ARG A 63 15.67 -16.72 -1.28
CA ARG A 63 15.03 -17.85 -2.00
C ARG A 63 14.38 -17.43 -3.31
N SER A 64 14.07 -16.15 -3.50
CA SER A 64 13.46 -15.67 -4.73
C SER A 64 13.78 -14.21 -5.06
N TYR A 65 13.71 -13.89 -6.35
CA TYR A 65 13.79 -12.52 -6.86
C TYR A 65 12.46 -11.75 -6.76
N LYS A 66 11.41 -12.34 -6.18
CA LYS A 66 10.09 -11.70 -6.03
C LYS A 66 10.20 -10.40 -5.21
N ARG A 67 9.40 -9.40 -5.56
CA ARG A 67 9.35 -8.09 -4.89
C ARG A 67 7.90 -7.66 -4.69
N ILE A 68 7.67 -6.86 -3.65
CA ILE A 68 6.36 -6.30 -3.31
C ILE A 68 6.46 -4.84 -2.86
N ASP A 69 7.58 -4.18 -3.12
CA ASP A 69 7.86 -2.86 -2.55
C ASP A 69 6.83 -1.81 -3.01
N GLY A 70 6.35 -1.89 -4.27
CA GLY A 70 5.25 -1.06 -4.77
C GLY A 70 3.92 -1.34 -4.06
N VAL A 71 3.58 -2.61 -3.82
CA VAL A 71 2.37 -2.99 -3.06
C VAL A 71 2.43 -2.46 -1.63
N VAL A 72 3.57 -2.61 -0.96
CA VAL A 72 3.76 -2.10 0.41
C VAL A 72 3.66 -0.57 0.44
N ALA A 73 4.24 0.12 -0.55
CA ALA A 73 4.11 1.57 -0.67
C ALA A 73 2.65 2.01 -0.86
N SER A 74 1.88 1.34 -1.71
CA SER A 74 0.45 1.60 -1.90
C SER A 74 -0.37 1.37 -0.62
N ILE A 75 -0.11 0.29 0.10
CA ILE A 75 -0.75 -0.01 1.40
C ILE A 75 -0.44 1.08 2.41
N MET A 76 0.82 1.52 2.51
CA MET A 76 1.22 2.60 3.40
C MET A 76 0.54 3.92 3.04
N ALA A 77 0.44 4.24 1.75
CA ALA A 77 -0.26 5.43 1.27
C ALA A 77 -1.75 5.39 1.64
N LEU A 78 -2.44 4.26 1.38
CA LEU A 78 -3.83 4.08 1.77
C LEU A 78 -4.03 4.16 3.28
N HIS A 79 -3.14 3.55 4.07
CA HIS A 79 -3.22 3.64 5.52
C HIS A 79 -3.10 5.08 6.02
N ARG A 80 -2.25 5.89 5.39
CA ARG A 80 -2.12 7.32 5.70
C ARG A 80 -3.39 8.10 5.37
N VAL A 81 -4.03 7.79 4.25
CA VAL A 81 -5.32 8.40 3.88
C VAL A 81 -6.41 8.06 4.90
N ILE A 82 -6.48 6.80 5.35
CA ILE A 82 -7.44 6.36 6.37
C ILE A 82 -7.23 7.10 7.69
N LYS A 83 -5.99 7.22 8.17
CA LYS A 83 -5.67 7.87 9.45
C LYS A 83 -5.83 9.39 9.42
N ASN A 84 -5.61 10.02 8.27
CA ASN A 84 -5.70 11.48 8.11
C ASN A 84 -7.10 11.95 7.66
N HIS A 85 -8.12 11.08 7.72
CA HIS A 85 -9.54 11.43 7.56
C HIS A 85 -9.91 12.26 6.30
N PHE A 86 -9.24 12.05 5.15
CA PHE A 86 -9.48 12.83 3.93
C PHE A 86 -9.73 14.32 4.25
N GLU A 87 -8.80 14.97 4.97
CA GLU A 87 -8.79 16.43 4.91
C GLU A 87 -8.79 16.81 3.42
N ASP A 88 -9.70 17.72 3.03
CA ASP A 88 -9.97 18.15 1.65
C ASP A 88 -8.78 18.97 1.09
N THR A 89 -7.59 18.41 1.25
CA THR A 89 -6.29 18.94 0.94
C THR A 89 -5.95 18.46 -0.45
N LYS A 90 -5.83 19.42 -1.37
CA LYS A 90 -5.40 19.15 -2.74
C LYS A 90 -4.04 18.49 -2.73
N SER A 91 -3.82 17.58 -3.68
CA SER A 91 -2.51 16.98 -3.89
C SER A 91 -1.47 18.07 -4.15
N ILE A 92 -0.28 17.96 -3.56
CA ILE A 92 0.83 18.90 -3.85
C ILE A 92 1.18 18.93 -5.34
N TYR A 93 0.93 17.82 -6.05
CA TYR A 93 1.16 17.73 -7.50
C TYR A 93 0.12 18.51 -8.32
N GLU A 94 -1.03 18.87 -7.75
CA GLU A 94 -1.98 19.80 -8.40
C GLU A 94 -1.49 21.24 -8.33
N THR A 95 -0.75 21.60 -7.28
CA THR A 95 -0.22 22.97 -7.09
C THR A 95 1.17 23.14 -7.69
N GLU A 96 2.06 22.17 -7.53
CA GLU A 96 3.46 22.26 -7.96
C GLU A 96 3.75 21.46 -9.25
N GLY A 97 2.78 20.72 -9.76
CA GLY A 97 2.96 19.84 -10.91
C GLY A 97 3.73 18.57 -10.56
N VAL A 98 3.95 17.73 -11.58
CA VAL A 98 4.78 16.53 -11.48
C VAL A 98 6.12 16.83 -12.13
N PHE A 99 7.22 16.64 -11.41
CA PHE A 99 8.55 16.69 -12.00
C PHE A 99 8.81 15.40 -12.78
N ILE A 100 8.96 15.52 -14.10
CA ILE A 100 9.24 14.40 -15.01
C ILE A 100 10.70 14.50 -15.44
N LEU A 101 11.44 13.40 -15.24
CA LEU A 101 12.85 13.22 -15.64
C LEU A 101 12.97 12.66 -17.06
#